data_AF-A0A1G8A9H3-F1
#
_entry.id   AF-A0A1G8A9H3-F1
#
_cell.length_a   1.000
_cell.length_b   1.000
_cell.length_c   1.000
_cell.angle_alpha   90.00
_cell.angle_beta   90.00
_cell.angle_gamma   90.00
#
_symmetry.space_group_name_H-M   'P 1'
#
loop_
_entity.id
_entity.type
_entity.pdbx_description
1 polymer ?
#
loop_
_entity_poly.entity_id
_entity_poly.type
_entity_poly.pdbx_seq_one_letter_code
_entity_poly.pdbx_strand_id
1 'polypeptide(L)'
;MIHKVERGESSPTANLLGKLSGAFGLSMSALLARVENGHGRLLKKADQSLWTDPATGYLRRHVSPQSDLPLDVVHITLPAGKEVAMPASAYLFLRQLIWVLEGELVFIEGQLRHAIHAGDCLELGPPMDCVFKNETAQPCTYAVVLLNISH
;
A
#
# COMPACT_ATOMS: atom_id res chain seq x y z
N MET A 1 13.84 -6.60 16.58
CA MET A 1 13.14 -6.65 15.28
C MET A 1 13.28 -5.33 14.53
N ILE A 2 12.87 -4.19 15.11
CA ILE A 2 13.03 -2.84 14.51
C ILE A 2 14.48 -2.55 14.10
N HIS A 3 15.46 -2.85 14.97
CA HIS A 3 16.89 -2.65 14.69
C HIS A 3 17.45 -3.44 13.48
N LYS A 4 16.80 -4.52 13.01
CA LYS A 4 17.20 -5.23 11.78
C LYS A 4 16.58 -4.59 10.53
N VAL A 5 15.38 -4.03 10.68
CA VAL A 5 14.68 -3.27 9.63
C VAL A 5 15.42 -1.98 9.32
N GLU A 6 15.86 -1.25 10.35
CA GLU A 6 16.64 -0.01 10.19
C GLU A 6 17.98 -0.23 9.48
N ARG A 7 18.59 -1.41 9.65
CA ARG A 7 19.84 -1.78 8.98
C ARG A 7 19.64 -2.45 7.61
N GLY A 8 18.40 -2.55 7.13
CA GLY A 8 18.07 -3.22 5.86
C GLY A 8 18.29 -4.74 5.86
N GLU A 9 18.55 -5.35 7.02
CA GLU A 9 18.84 -6.79 7.17
C GLU A 9 17.59 -7.66 7.10
N SER A 10 16.40 -7.06 7.27
CA SER A 10 15.13 -7.75 7.14
C SER A 10 14.05 -6.78 6.65
N SER A 11 13.24 -7.20 5.68
CA SER A 11 12.07 -6.42 5.28
C SER A 11 10.96 -6.57 6.34
N PRO A 12 10.35 -5.47 6.83
CA PRO A 12 9.21 -5.53 7.74
C PRO A 12 7.98 -6.07 7.02
N THR A 13 6.97 -6.57 7.75
CA THR A 13 5.68 -6.97 7.15
C THR A 13 4.78 -5.76 6.89
N ALA A 14 3.75 -5.91 6.05
CA ALA A 14 2.78 -4.84 5.75
C ALA A 14 2.13 -4.29 7.03
N ASN A 15 1.68 -5.18 7.91
CA ASN A 15 1.08 -4.82 9.19
C ASN A 15 2.05 -4.03 10.10
N LEU A 16 3.33 -4.43 10.15
CA LEU A 16 4.33 -3.70 10.94
C LEU A 16 4.57 -2.30 10.37
N LEU A 17 4.70 -2.17 9.04
CA LEU A 17 4.82 -0.87 8.37
C LEU A 17 3.59 0.01 8.61
N GLY A 18 2.38 -0.55 8.58
CA GLY A 18 1.14 0.18 8.88
C GLY A 18 1.10 0.73 10.31
N LYS A 19 1.63 -0.01 11.28
CA LYS A 19 1.76 0.47 12.67
C LYS A 19 2.79 1.60 12.79
N LEU A 20 3.95 1.46 12.14
CA LEU A 20 4.98 2.51 12.12
C LEU A 20 4.49 3.78 11.43
N SER A 21 3.71 3.64 10.35
CA SER A 21 3.13 4.76 9.60
C SER A 21 2.33 5.67 10.53
N GLY A 22 1.40 5.10 11.30
CA GLY A 22 0.61 5.88 12.25
C GLY A 22 1.42 6.42 13.44
N ALA A 23 2.41 5.67 13.93
CA ALA A 23 3.26 6.11 15.04
C ALA A 23 4.14 7.33 14.68
N PHE A 24 4.61 7.42 13.44
CA PHE A 24 5.47 8.50 12.97
C PHE A 24 4.75 9.58 12.15
N GLY A 25 3.45 9.41 11.87
CA GLY A 25 2.71 10.31 10.99
C GLY A 25 3.19 10.30 9.53
N LEU A 26 3.84 9.20 9.11
CA LEU A 26 4.39 9.02 7.77
C LEU A 26 3.53 8.03 6.98
N SER A 27 3.41 8.21 5.67
CA SER A 27 2.79 7.17 4.83
C SER A 27 3.72 5.95 4.73
N MET A 28 3.14 4.77 4.45
CA MET A 28 3.96 3.57 4.17
C MET A 28 4.96 3.82 3.04
N SER A 29 4.58 4.62 2.05
CA SER A 29 5.46 4.98 0.93
C SER A 29 6.61 5.87 1.39
N ALA A 30 6.37 6.82 2.31
CA ALA A 30 7.44 7.62 2.91
C ALA A 30 8.40 6.76 3.76
N LEU A 31 7.89 5.76 4.47
CA LEU A 31 8.74 4.80 5.22
C LEU A 31 9.57 3.88 4.31
N LEU A 32 9.03 3.54 3.14
CA LEU A 32 9.69 2.68 2.14
C LEU A 32 10.56 3.46 1.15
N ALA A 33 10.38 4.78 1.06
CA ALA A 33 11.15 5.63 0.18
C ALA A 33 12.63 5.54 0.58
N ARG A 34 13.43 5.03 -0.36
CA ARG A 34 14.88 5.18 -0.25
C ARG A 34 15.23 6.60 -0.66
N VAL A 35 16.16 7.21 0.07
CA VAL A 35 16.77 8.49 -0.31
C VAL A 35 17.70 8.23 -1.51
N GLU A 36 17.12 7.90 -2.66
CA GLU A 36 17.86 7.86 -3.91
C GLU A 36 17.46 9.06 -4.76
N ASN A 37 18.48 9.82 -5.14
CA ASN A 37 18.42 11.13 -5.79
C ASN A 37 17.89 11.03 -7.24
N GLY A 38 16.64 10.62 -7.40
CA GLY A 38 15.94 10.59 -8.68
C GLY A 38 15.30 11.95 -8.96
N HIS A 39 16.08 12.92 -9.42
CA HIS A 39 15.55 14.23 -9.81
C HIS A 39 14.75 14.12 -11.14
N GLY A 40 13.44 14.35 -11.12
CA GLY A 40 12.64 14.44 -12.34
C GLY A 40 11.13 14.21 -12.17
N ARG A 41 10.33 14.64 -13.16
CA ARG A 41 8.87 14.44 -13.19
C ARG A 41 8.44 13.09 -13.79
N LEU A 42 9.39 12.29 -14.29
CA LEU A 42 9.14 11.00 -14.93
C LEU A 42 9.86 9.91 -14.14
N LEU A 43 9.09 8.99 -13.56
CA LEU A 43 9.62 7.78 -12.92
C LEU A 43 9.35 6.57 -13.82
N LYS A 44 10.39 6.03 -14.46
CA LYS A 44 10.24 4.87 -15.36
C LYS A 44 10.01 3.60 -14.55
N LYS A 45 9.30 2.64 -15.14
CA LYS A 45 8.98 1.35 -14.50
C LYS A 45 10.20 0.61 -13.91
N ALA A 46 11.35 0.69 -14.59
CA ALA A 46 12.60 0.06 -14.14
C ALA A 46 13.16 0.70 -12.85
N ASP A 47 12.85 1.98 -12.63
CA ASP A 47 13.35 2.78 -11.51
C ASP A 47 12.32 2.84 -10.35
N GLN A 48 11.13 2.28 -10.55
CA GLN A 48 10.07 2.23 -9.52
C GLN A 48 10.45 1.23 -8.43
N SER A 49 10.56 1.72 -7.19
CA SER A 49 10.89 0.89 -6.04
C SER A 49 9.84 -0.19 -5.83
N LEU A 50 10.32 -1.41 -5.56
CA LEU A 50 9.50 -2.58 -5.30
C LEU A 50 9.81 -3.09 -3.90
N TRP A 51 8.76 -3.26 -3.10
CA TRP A 51 8.81 -3.90 -1.81
C TRP A 51 7.91 -5.14 -1.82
N THR A 52 8.37 -6.20 -1.16
CA THR A 52 7.63 -7.47 -1.01
C THR A 52 7.37 -7.71 0.46
N ASP A 53 6.12 -7.96 0.82
CA ASP A 53 5.76 -8.44 2.15
C ASP A 53 6.27 -9.87 2.34
N PRO A 54 7.23 -10.13 3.24
CA PRO A 54 7.77 -11.48 3.42
C PRO A 54 6.74 -12.48 3.96
N ALA A 55 5.65 -12.01 4.58
CA ALA A 55 4.61 -12.89 5.13
C ALA A 55 3.64 -13.42 4.06
N THR A 56 3.31 -12.59 3.07
CA THR A 56 2.19 -12.87 2.16
C THR A 56 2.62 -12.95 0.69
N GLY A 57 3.79 -12.41 0.34
CA GLY A 57 4.19 -12.22 -1.05
C GLY A 57 3.47 -11.06 -1.74
N TYR A 58 2.70 -10.25 -1.00
CA TYR A 58 2.16 -8.98 -1.46
C TYR A 58 3.28 -8.11 -2.03
N LEU A 59 3.14 -7.70 -3.28
CA LEU A 59 4.11 -6.85 -3.98
C LEU A 59 3.56 -5.44 -4.04
N ARG A 60 4.33 -4.46 -3.55
CA ARG A 60 4.01 -3.03 -3.63
C ARG A 60 5.07 -2.31 -4.41
N ARG A 61 4.66 -1.71 -5.51
CA ARG A 61 5.49 -0.86 -6.35
C ARG A 61 5.05 0.59 -6.19
N HIS A 62 5.98 1.48 -5.88
CA HIS A 62 5.72 2.91 -5.85
C HIS A 62 5.83 3.48 -7.27
N VAL A 63 4.75 4.02 -7.82
CA VAL A 63 4.70 4.40 -9.25
C VAL A 63 4.76 5.90 -9.47
N SER A 64 4.36 6.71 -8.50
CA SER A 64 4.50 8.17 -8.58
C SER A 64 5.95 8.63 -8.31
N PRO A 65 6.44 9.64 -9.06
CA PRO A 65 7.71 10.27 -8.76
C PRO A 65 7.63 11.00 -7.41
N GLN A 66 8.78 11.11 -6.73
CA GLN A 66 8.89 11.95 -5.55
C GLN A 66 8.78 13.43 -5.96
N SER A 67 7.81 14.13 -5.38
CA SER A 67 7.55 15.55 -5.66
C SER A 67 6.78 16.18 -4.50
N ASP A 68 6.59 17.50 -4.54
CA ASP A 68 5.76 18.22 -3.57
C ASP A 68 4.25 18.01 -3.77
N LEU A 69 3.85 17.19 -4.75
CA LEU A 69 2.46 16.78 -4.93
C LEU A 69 2.07 15.91 -3.73
N PRO A 70 1.00 16.24 -2.98
CA PRO A 70 0.56 15.44 -1.83
C PRO A 70 -0.13 14.14 -2.23
N LEU A 71 0.05 13.69 -3.48
CA LEU A 71 -0.56 12.49 -4.03
C LEU A 71 0.52 11.44 -4.27
N ASP A 72 0.23 10.23 -3.85
CA ASP A 72 1.03 9.05 -4.10
C ASP A 72 0.18 7.98 -4.79
N VAL A 73 0.76 7.26 -5.73
CA VAL A 73 0.16 6.14 -6.41
C VAL A 73 1.06 4.93 -6.24
N VAL A 74 0.47 3.85 -5.75
CA VAL A 74 1.13 2.55 -5.63
C VAL A 74 0.40 1.50 -6.42
N HIS A 75 1.16 0.64 -7.08
CA HIS A 75 0.66 -0.51 -7.80
C HIS A 75 0.92 -1.76 -6.96
N ILE A 76 -0.12 -2.54 -6.74
CA ILE A 76 -0.09 -3.71 -5.88
C ILE A 76 -0.43 -4.97 -6.67
N THR A 77 0.26 -6.05 -6.36
CA THR A 77 -0.16 -7.42 -6.72
C THR A 77 -0.32 -8.24 -5.45
N LEU A 78 -1.55 -8.72 -5.20
CA LEU A 78 -1.87 -9.61 -4.09
C LEU A 78 -1.98 -11.05 -4.62
N PRO A 79 -1.12 -11.98 -4.17
CA PRO A 79 -1.15 -13.35 -4.67
C PRO A 79 -2.48 -14.06 -4.39
N ALA A 80 -2.76 -15.11 -5.15
CA ALA A 80 -3.94 -15.95 -5.01
C ALA A 80 -4.10 -16.48 -3.57
N GLY A 81 -5.32 -16.42 -3.04
CA GLY A 81 -5.65 -16.91 -1.70
C GLY A 81 -4.97 -16.18 -0.54
N LYS A 82 -4.34 -15.03 -0.77
CA LYS A 82 -3.64 -14.27 0.28
C LYS A 82 -4.48 -13.11 0.80
N GLU A 83 -4.21 -12.77 2.05
CA GLU A 83 -4.80 -11.63 2.72
C GLU A 83 -3.74 -10.83 3.48
N VAL A 84 -3.97 -9.53 3.57
CA VAL A 84 -3.11 -8.58 4.28
C VAL A 84 -4.00 -7.75 5.19
N ALA A 85 -3.84 -7.95 6.50
CA ALA A 85 -4.45 -7.10 7.51
C ALA A 85 -3.66 -5.79 7.63
N MET A 86 -4.38 -4.67 7.65
CA MET A 86 -3.83 -3.34 7.79
C MET A 86 -4.51 -2.63 8.97
N PRO A 87 -3.74 -2.05 9.91
CA PRO A 87 -4.32 -1.32 11.02
C PRO A 87 -4.87 0.03 10.54
N ALA A 88 -5.89 0.56 11.23
CA ALA A 88 -6.44 1.90 11.00
C ALA A 88 -5.35 2.98 10.96
N SER A 89 -4.31 2.79 11.77
CA SER A 89 -3.15 3.67 11.89
C SER A 89 -2.41 3.88 10.55
N ALA A 90 -2.50 2.93 9.61
CA ALA A 90 -1.78 2.99 8.34
C ALA A 90 -2.25 4.11 7.40
N TYR A 91 -3.46 4.64 7.62
CA TYR A 91 -4.05 5.69 6.80
C TYR A 91 -4.81 6.73 7.63
N LEU A 92 -4.41 6.92 8.89
CA LEU A 92 -5.01 7.88 9.82
C LEU A 92 -4.98 9.33 9.29
N PHE A 93 -3.94 9.69 8.54
CA PHE A 93 -3.70 11.06 8.03
C PHE A 93 -3.80 11.15 6.50
N LEU A 94 -4.43 10.15 5.86
CA LEU A 94 -4.48 10.00 4.42
C LEU A 94 -5.93 9.76 3.96
N ARG A 95 -6.28 10.25 2.76
CA ARG A 95 -7.43 9.72 2.01
C ARG A 95 -6.94 8.70 1.01
N GLN A 96 -7.73 7.66 0.78
CA GLN A 96 -7.32 6.55 -0.06
C GLN A 96 -8.42 6.08 -1.00
N LEU A 97 -8.04 5.87 -2.26
CA LEU A 97 -8.83 5.11 -3.23
C LEU A 97 -8.15 3.77 -3.51
N ILE A 98 -8.96 2.73 -3.68
CA ILE A 98 -8.55 1.44 -4.27
C ILE A 98 -9.17 1.36 -5.66
N TRP A 99 -8.35 1.18 -6.69
CA TRP A 99 -8.82 0.93 -8.05
C TRP A 99 -8.30 -0.41 -8.55
N VAL A 100 -9.20 -1.37 -8.79
CA VAL A 100 -8.81 -2.70 -9.26
C VAL A 100 -8.54 -2.65 -10.76
N LEU A 101 -7.35 -3.09 -11.15
CA LEU A 101 -6.88 -3.07 -12.54
C LEU A 101 -7.12 -4.43 -13.21
N GLU A 102 -6.90 -5.51 -12.47
CA GLU A 102 -7.06 -6.89 -12.93
C GLU A 102 -7.45 -7.82 -11.78
N GLY A 103 -8.35 -8.76 -12.06
CA GLY A 103 -8.86 -9.74 -11.08
C GLY A 103 -9.96 -9.16 -10.18
N GLU A 104 -10.08 -9.73 -8.98
CA GLU A 104 -11.07 -9.37 -7.97
C GLU A 104 -10.38 -9.18 -6.62
N LEU A 105 -10.73 -8.10 -5.93
CA LEU A 105 -10.28 -7.80 -4.59
C LEU A 105 -11.47 -7.78 -3.64
N VAL A 106 -11.32 -8.45 -2.50
CA VAL A 106 -12.24 -8.31 -1.37
C VAL A 106 -11.59 -7.38 -0.36
N PHE A 107 -12.28 -6.29 -0.02
CA PHE A 107 -11.86 -5.36 1.03
C PHE A 107 -12.86 -5.44 2.18
N ILE A 108 -12.35 -5.69 3.39
CA ILE A 108 -13.17 -5.82 4.60
C ILE A 108 -12.78 -4.72 5.56
N GLU A 109 -13.73 -3.91 6.00
CA GLU A 109 -13.55 -2.87 7.02
C GLU A 109 -14.64 -3.02 8.10
N GLY A 110 -14.23 -3.26 9.34
CA GLY A 110 -15.18 -3.62 10.41
C GLY A 110 -16.04 -4.84 10.03
N GLN A 111 -17.34 -4.62 9.83
CA GLN A 111 -18.31 -5.65 9.41
C GLN A 111 -18.69 -5.56 7.93
N LEU A 112 -18.19 -4.55 7.22
CA LEU A 112 -18.54 -4.30 5.83
C LEU A 112 -17.56 -5.05 4.90
N ARG A 113 -18.11 -5.78 3.93
CA ARG A 113 -17.37 -6.50 2.91
C ARG A 113 -17.68 -5.91 1.54
N HIS A 114 -16.65 -5.43 0.86
CA HIS A 114 -16.71 -4.93 -0.50
C HIS A 114 -16.07 -5.96 -1.44
N ALA A 115 -16.81 -6.41 -2.46
CA ALA A 115 -16.25 -7.15 -3.59
C ALA A 115 -16.01 -6.15 -4.73
N ILE A 116 -14.76 -5.99 -5.13
CA ILE A 116 -14.30 -4.95 -6.05
C ILE A 116 -13.72 -5.67 -7.27
N HIS A 117 -14.35 -5.50 -8.43
CA HIS A 117 -13.94 -6.16 -9.66
C HIS A 117 -13.04 -5.24 -10.50
N ALA A 118 -12.35 -5.80 -11.48
CA ALA A 118 -11.56 -5.02 -12.43
C ALA A 118 -12.36 -3.86 -13.04
N GLY A 119 -11.82 -2.65 -12.93
CA GLY A 119 -12.46 -1.39 -13.33
C GLY A 119 -13.14 -0.64 -12.19
N ASP A 120 -13.54 -1.32 -11.11
CA ASP A 120 -14.22 -0.70 -9.97
C ASP A 120 -13.24 0.11 -9.11
N CYS A 121 -13.74 1.19 -8.51
CA CYS A 121 -13.00 2.07 -7.61
C CYS A 121 -13.76 2.23 -6.29
N LEU A 122 -13.06 2.02 -5.17
CA LEU A 122 -13.59 2.18 -3.82
C LEU A 122 -12.84 3.31 -3.11
N GLU A 123 -13.57 4.27 -2.56
CA GLU A 123 -13.04 5.21 -1.58
C GLU A 123 -13.13 4.61 -0.17
N LEU A 124 -12.03 4.66 0.57
CA LEU A 124 -12.04 4.22 1.98
C LEU A 124 -12.75 5.26 2.85
N GLY A 125 -13.54 4.75 3.79
CA GLY A 125 -14.16 5.55 4.83
C GLY A 125 -13.18 6.04 5.90
N PRO A 126 -13.69 6.50 7.06
CA PRO A 126 -12.84 6.85 8.20
C PRO A 126 -11.89 5.70 8.59
N PRO A 127 -10.68 6.01 9.12
CA PRO A 127 -9.69 5.00 9.47
C PRO A 127 -10.23 3.88 10.37
N MET A 128 -10.17 2.64 9.88
CA MET A 128 -10.60 1.44 10.59
C MET A 128 -9.61 0.29 10.34
N ASP A 129 -9.56 -0.69 11.23
CA ASP A 129 -8.81 -1.91 10.93
C ASP A 129 -9.48 -2.61 9.75
N CYS A 130 -8.68 -2.98 8.76
CA CYS A 130 -9.17 -3.54 7.52
C CYS A 130 -8.32 -4.70 7.00
N VAL A 131 -8.89 -5.47 6.08
CA VAL A 131 -8.23 -6.60 5.45
C VAL A 131 -8.42 -6.52 3.94
N PHE A 132 -7.32 -6.58 3.21
CA PHE A 132 -7.28 -6.79 1.78
C PHE A 132 -7.17 -8.29 1.54
N LYS A 133 -8.07 -8.88 0.75
CA LYS A 133 -8.12 -10.32 0.53
C LYS A 133 -8.33 -10.64 -0.94
N ASN A 134 -7.54 -11.57 -1.44
CA ASN A 134 -7.76 -12.20 -2.73
C ASN A 134 -8.29 -13.61 -2.49
N GLU A 135 -9.60 -13.80 -2.67
CA GLU A 135 -10.26 -15.10 -2.48
C GLU A 135 -10.18 -16.00 -3.72
N THR A 136 -9.56 -15.50 -4.80
CA THR A 136 -9.47 -16.20 -6.08
C THR A 136 -8.19 -17.05 -6.19
N ALA A 137 -8.14 -17.87 -7.25
CA ALA A 137 -6.99 -18.70 -7.59
C ALA A 137 -5.95 -17.98 -8.49
N GLN A 138 -6.17 -16.71 -8.85
CA GLN A 138 -5.26 -15.90 -9.67
C GLN A 138 -4.78 -14.68 -8.87
N PRO A 139 -3.60 -14.10 -9.19
CA PRO A 139 -3.19 -12.83 -8.60
C PRO A 139 -4.21 -11.72 -8.91
N CYS A 140 -4.45 -10.83 -7.94
CA CYS A 140 -5.22 -9.61 -8.15
C CYS A 140 -4.25 -8.42 -8.20
N THR A 141 -4.47 -7.52 -9.16
CA THR A 141 -3.69 -6.30 -9.30
C THR A 141 -4.56 -5.07 -9.20
N TYR A 142 -4.14 -4.15 -8.35
CA TYR A 142 -4.88 -2.92 -8.05
C TYR A 142 -3.93 -1.76 -7.77
N ALA A 143 -4.39 -0.56 -8.07
CA ALA A 143 -3.74 0.67 -7.66
C ALA A 143 -4.34 1.14 -6.33
N VAL A 144 -3.49 1.71 -5.49
CA VAL A 144 -3.92 2.51 -4.36
C VAL A 144 -3.44 3.93 -4.59
N VAL A 145 -4.37 4.86 -4.57
CA VAL A 145 -4.10 6.30 -4.70
C VAL A 145 -4.26 6.92 -3.33
N LEU A 146 -3.21 7.53 -2.81
CA LEU A 146 -3.16 8.13 -1.49
C LEU A 146 -3.04 9.64 -1.62
N LEU A 147 -3.88 10.37 -0.91
CA LEU A 147 -3.76 11.81 -0.75
C LEU A 147 -3.35 12.11 0.68
N ASN A 148 -2.18 12.71 0.86
CA ASN A 148 -1.72 13.17 2.16
C ASN A 148 -2.47 14.44 2.54
N ILE A 149 -3.15 14.41 3.69
CA ILE A 149 -3.95 15.52 4.21
C ILE A 149 -3.16 16.32 5.27
N SER A 150 -1.94 15.89 5.56
CA SER A 150 -1.09 16.52 6.57
C SER A 150 -0.63 17.90 6.09
N HIS A 151 -1.06 18.94 6.81
CA HIS A 151 -0.52 20.30 6.77
C HIS A 151 0.65 20.43 7.76
#